data_AF-A0A3M2BTA1-F1
#
_entry.id   AF-A0A3M2BTA1-F1
#
_cell.length_a   1.000
_cell.length_b   1.000
_cell.length_c   1.000
_cell.angle_alpha   90.00
_cell.angle_beta   90.00
_cell.angle_gamma   90.00
#
_symmetry.space_group_name_H-M   'P 1'
#
loop_
_entity.id
_entity.type
_entity.pdbx_description
1 polymer ?
#
loop_
_entity_poly.entity_id
_entity_poly.type
_entity_poly.pdbx_seq_one_letter_code
_entity_poly.pdbx_strand_id
1 'polypeptide(L)'
;MGGRVAIDPRHLRPSELCRLLNSTPLDEVINERQLHRHRTRAGYRIASATDPNRVDLFRYTAWLAATRHEELRRAAEANDDASGYDAYRERKAREARALSLSGRDIGPLPEVVDAERKASCARDFRAFCERYFPATFHLAWSPDHLRVIAKIEQAVLEGGLFAMAMPRSSGKTSLCETACLWALLYGHREFVTLIGSDEDHAAQM
;
A
#
# COMPACT_ATOMS: atom_id res chain seq x y z
N MET A 1 32.11 -20.78 -56.69
CA MET A 1 31.73 -22.21 -56.67
C MET A 1 31.77 -22.68 -55.22
N GLY A 2 30.67 -22.58 -54.49
CA GLY A 2 30.56 -23.07 -53.12
C GLY A 2 29.74 -24.35 -53.12
N GLY A 3 30.37 -25.49 -52.83
CA GLY A 3 29.69 -26.79 -52.78
C GLY A 3 28.55 -26.74 -51.77
N ARG A 4 27.32 -27.01 -52.23
CA ARG A 4 26.18 -27.23 -51.32
C ARG A 4 26.48 -28.51 -50.54
N VAL A 5 26.85 -28.36 -49.27
CA VAL A 5 26.82 -29.47 -48.32
C VAL A 5 25.37 -29.90 -48.22
N ALA A 6 25.07 -31.15 -48.56
CA ALA A 6 23.75 -31.72 -48.36
C ALA A 6 23.53 -31.88 -46.84
N ILE A 7 22.84 -30.91 -46.24
CA ILE A 7 22.46 -30.95 -44.82
C ILE A 7 21.13 -31.70 -44.71
N ASP A 8 21.11 -32.80 -43.96
CA ASP A 8 19.86 -33.47 -43.61
C ASP A 8 19.26 -32.85 -42.33
N PRO A 9 18.15 -32.08 -42.43
CA PRO A 9 17.54 -31.41 -41.30
C PRO A 9 16.98 -32.38 -40.24
N ARG A 10 16.81 -33.66 -40.55
CA ARG A 10 16.30 -34.66 -39.60
C ARG A 10 17.41 -35.34 -38.79
N HIS A 11 18.68 -35.09 -39.12
CA HIS A 11 19.80 -35.87 -38.58
C HIS A 11 21.04 -35.00 -38.26
N LEU A 12 20.82 -33.90 -37.53
CA LEU A 12 21.86 -32.91 -37.24
C LEU A 12 22.63 -33.20 -35.95
N ARG A 13 23.94 -32.98 -35.95
CA ARG A 13 24.70 -32.83 -34.70
C ARG A 13 24.25 -31.55 -33.98
N PRO A 14 24.31 -31.49 -32.64
CA PRO A 14 23.91 -30.30 -31.90
C PRO A 14 24.62 -29.01 -32.37
N SER A 15 25.93 -29.09 -32.65
CA SER A 15 26.69 -27.96 -33.17
C SER A 15 26.29 -27.56 -34.60
N GLU A 16 25.90 -28.51 -35.46
CA GLU A 16 25.38 -28.25 -36.80
C GLU A 16 24.03 -27.54 -36.74
N LEU A 17 23.14 -27.99 -35.84
CA LEU A 17 21.86 -27.33 -35.58
C LEU A 17 22.04 -25.90 -35.07
N CYS A 18 22.96 -25.68 -34.13
CA CYS A 18 23.27 -24.34 -33.61
C CYS A 18 23.74 -23.40 -34.73
N ARG A 19 24.69 -23.86 -35.56
CA ARG A 19 25.18 -23.10 -36.73
C ARG A 19 24.09 -22.87 -37.77
N LEU A 20 23.20 -23.84 -37.99
CA LEU A 20 22.10 -23.74 -38.94
C LEU A 20 21.04 -22.72 -38.50
N LEU A 21 20.76 -22.62 -37.20
CA LEU A 21 19.81 -21.63 -36.69
C LEU A 21 20.40 -20.21 -36.71
N ASN A 22 21.71 -20.09 -36.46
CA ASN A 22 22.42 -18.80 -36.49
C ASN A 22 22.89 -18.38 -37.90
N SER A 23 22.68 -19.20 -38.92
CA SER A 23 22.94 -18.80 -40.32
C SER A 23 21.78 -18.01 -40.93
N THR A 24 20.77 -17.69 -40.14
CA THR A 24 19.66 -16.81 -40.53
C THR A 24 20.07 -15.34 -40.43
N PRO A 25 19.37 -14.40 -41.09
CA PRO A 25 19.62 -12.96 -40.96
C PRO A 25 19.34 -12.36 -39.57
N LEU A 26 18.93 -13.18 -38.60
CA LEU A 26 18.56 -12.77 -37.25
C LEU A 26 19.73 -12.85 -36.26
N ASP A 27 20.97 -12.95 -36.77
CA ASP A 27 22.20 -13.13 -36.00
C ASP A 27 22.12 -14.35 -35.06
N GLU A 28 22.61 -14.22 -33.82
CA GLU A 28 22.62 -15.31 -32.84
C GLU A 28 21.21 -15.56 -32.28
N VAL A 29 20.52 -16.56 -32.84
CA VAL A 29 19.19 -17.01 -32.38
C VAL A 29 19.32 -17.99 -31.20
N ILE A 30 20.43 -18.73 -31.12
CA ILE A 30 20.67 -19.70 -30.04
C ILE A 30 22.17 -19.95 -29.82
N ASN A 31 22.57 -20.26 -28.60
CA ASN A 31 23.92 -20.76 -28.28
C ASN A 31 23.92 -22.25 -27.87
N GLU A 32 25.11 -22.86 -27.85
CA GLU A 32 25.27 -24.28 -27.53
C GLU A 32 24.79 -24.64 -26.12
N ARG A 33 24.98 -23.74 -25.14
CA ARG A 33 24.53 -23.95 -23.76
C ARG A 33 23.01 -24.00 -23.66
N GLN A 34 22.32 -23.10 -24.35
CA GLN A 34 20.87 -23.07 -24.43
C GLN A 34 20.34 -24.30 -25.17
N LEU A 35 20.96 -24.67 -26.29
CA LEU A 35 20.59 -25.87 -27.03
C LEU A 35 20.77 -27.14 -26.18
N HIS A 36 21.86 -27.25 -25.42
CA HIS A 36 22.04 -28.35 -24.48
C HIS A 36 20.90 -28.41 -23.46
N ARG A 37 20.55 -27.28 -22.83
CA ARG A 37 19.44 -27.23 -21.87
C ARG A 37 18.12 -27.66 -22.50
N HIS A 38 17.86 -27.24 -23.74
CA HIS A 38 16.66 -27.65 -24.47
C HIS A 38 16.66 -29.15 -24.73
N ARG A 39 17.79 -29.74 -25.12
CA ARG A 39 17.93 -31.20 -25.27
C ARG A 39 17.65 -31.95 -23.97
N THR A 40 18.15 -31.45 -22.84
CA THR A 40 17.88 -32.05 -21.53
C THR A 40 16.39 -31.93 -21.15
N ARG A 41 15.76 -30.77 -21.36
CA ARG A 41 14.34 -30.52 -21.03
C ARG A 41 13.37 -31.26 -21.96
N ALA A 42 13.69 -31.33 -23.25
CA ALA A 42 12.88 -31.99 -24.25
C ALA A 42 13.04 -33.51 -24.23
N GLY A 43 14.22 -34.02 -23.84
CA GLY A 43 14.57 -35.44 -23.89
C GLY A 43 14.58 -35.96 -25.33
N TYR A 44 14.23 -37.23 -25.52
CA TYR A 44 14.21 -37.88 -26.84
C TYR A 44 13.14 -37.36 -27.81
N ARG A 45 12.23 -36.47 -27.37
CA ARG A 45 11.16 -35.90 -28.21
C ARG A 45 11.69 -35.14 -29.42
N ILE A 46 12.90 -34.58 -29.32
CA ILE A 46 13.55 -33.81 -30.38
C ILE A 46 14.69 -34.57 -31.05
N ALA A 47 14.94 -35.81 -30.63
CA ALA A 47 16.00 -36.63 -31.20
C ALA A 47 15.61 -37.12 -32.60
N SER A 48 16.64 -37.37 -33.42
CA SER A 48 16.47 -38.01 -34.71
C SER A 48 15.87 -39.41 -34.56
N ALA A 49 15.10 -39.85 -35.54
CA ALA A 49 14.48 -41.17 -35.52
C ALA A 49 15.49 -42.32 -35.55
N THR A 50 16.67 -42.08 -36.12
CA THR A 50 17.70 -43.11 -36.38
C THR A 50 18.89 -43.04 -35.42
N ASP A 51 19.10 -41.91 -34.73
CA ASP A 51 20.19 -41.73 -33.76
C ASP A 51 19.77 -40.78 -32.62
N PRO A 52 19.72 -41.26 -31.36
CA PRO A 52 19.33 -40.45 -30.20
C PRO A 52 20.32 -39.30 -29.90
N ASN A 53 21.56 -39.36 -30.39
CA ASN A 53 22.56 -38.32 -30.18
C ASN A 53 22.40 -37.13 -31.12
N ARG A 54 21.58 -37.28 -32.17
CA ARG A 54 21.30 -36.25 -33.16
C ARG A 54 19.94 -35.63 -32.95
N VAL A 55 19.78 -34.42 -33.47
CA VAL A 55 18.57 -33.62 -33.31
C VAL A 55 17.86 -33.54 -34.66
N ASP A 56 16.54 -33.78 -34.62
CA ASP A 56 15.66 -33.52 -35.75
C ASP A 56 15.15 -32.08 -35.63
N LEU A 57 15.48 -31.25 -36.62
CA LEU A 57 15.13 -29.82 -36.63
C LEU A 57 13.61 -29.61 -36.52
N PHE A 58 12.80 -30.41 -37.23
CA PHE A 58 11.35 -30.22 -37.24
C PHE A 58 10.72 -30.59 -35.90
N ARG A 59 11.18 -31.69 -35.29
CA ARG A 59 10.75 -32.07 -33.94
C ARG A 59 11.18 -31.02 -32.91
N TYR A 60 12.38 -30.48 -33.06
CA TYR A 60 12.89 -29.42 -32.19
C TYR A 60 12.07 -28.13 -32.31
N THR A 61 11.77 -27.67 -33.52
CA THR A 61 10.94 -26.47 -33.75
C THR A 61 9.52 -26.67 -33.25
N ALA A 62 8.92 -27.85 -33.47
CA ALA A 62 7.58 -28.16 -32.98
C ALA A 62 7.53 -28.15 -31.44
N TRP A 63 8.55 -28.72 -30.78
CA TRP A 63 8.67 -28.69 -29.33
C TRP A 63 8.82 -27.27 -28.78
N LEU A 64 9.63 -26.41 -29.43
CA LEU A 64 9.78 -25.01 -29.05
C LEU A 64 8.45 -24.25 -29.16
N ALA A 65 7.74 -24.41 -30.27
CA ALA A 65 6.45 -23.74 -30.49
C ALA A 65 5.41 -24.17 -29.45
N ALA A 66 5.29 -25.47 -29.18
CA ALA A 66 4.37 -26.00 -28.17
C ALA A 66 4.71 -25.50 -26.75
N THR A 67 6.00 -25.49 -26.40
CA THR A 67 6.46 -24.98 -25.09
C THR A 67 6.16 -23.50 -24.93
N ARG A 68 6.41 -22.70 -25.97
CA ARG A 68 6.15 -21.27 -25.96
C ARG A 68 4.65 -20.96 -25.84
N HIS A 69 3.80 -21.72 -26.53
CA HIS A 69 2.35 -21.56 -26.44
C HIS A 69 1.86 -21.83 -25.01
N GLU A 70 2.30 -22.94 -24.40
CA GLU A 70 1.91 -23.30 -23.03
C GLU A 70 2.35 -22.24 -22.01
N GLU A 71 3.57 -21.71 -22.15
CA GLU A 71 4.08 -20.64 -21.28
C GLU A 71 3.23 -19.34 -21.41
N LEU A 72 2.84 -18.97 -22.64
CA LEU A 72 1.98 -17.81 -22.87
C LEU A 72 0.57 -18.03 -22.30
N ARG A 73 -0.01 -19.23 -22.45
CA ARG A 73 -1.33 -19.56 -21.91
C ARG A 73 -1.36 -19.45 -20.39
N ARG A 74 -0.37 -20.03 -19.69
CA ARG A 74 -0.25 -19.93 -18.24
C ARG A 74 -0.07 -18.50 -17.76
N ALA A 75 0.69 -17.69 -18.49
CA ALA A 75 0.86 -16.28 -18.16
C ALA A 75 -0.45 -15.48 -18.34
N ALA A 76 -1.27 -15.83 -19.34
CA ALA A 76 -2.59 -15.22 -19.53
C ALA A 76 -3.57 -15.62 -18.41
N GLU A 77 -3.62 -16.90 -18.04
CA GLU A 77 -4.47 -17.41 -16.94
C GLU A 77 -4.11 -16.76 -15.59
N ALA A 78 -2.81 -16.64 -15.28
CA ALA A 78 -2.35 -16.01 -14.04
C ALA A 78 -2.71 -14.52 -13.94
N ASN A 79 -2.73 -13.78 -15.06
CA ASN A 79 -3.12 -12.38 -15.08
C ASN A 79 -4.63 -12.19 -14.90
N ASP A 80 -5.45 -13.10 -15.41
CA ASP A 80 -6.91 -13.04 -15.29
C ASP A 80 -7.35 -13.29 -13.83
N ASP A 81 -6.74 -14.28 -13.16
CA ASP A 81 -6.99 -14.56 -11.74
C ASP A 81 -6.62 -13.36 -10.83
N ALA A 82 -5.48 -12.72 -11.09
CA ALA A 82 -5.07 -11.51 -10.38
C ALA A 82 -6.04 -10.34 -10.62
N SER A 83 -6.48 -10.16 -11.87
CA SER A 83 -7.45 -9.12 -12.23
C SER A 83 -8.82 -9.32 -11.56
N GLY A 84 -9.30 -10.57 -11.48
CA GLY A 84 -10.55 -10.92 -10.80
C GLY A 84 -10.52 -10.65 -9.29
N TYR A 85 -9.40 -10.97 -8.64
CA TYR A 85 -9.20 -10.72 -7.21
C TYR A 85 -9.17 -9.21 -6.89
N ASP A 86 -8.44 -8.43 -7.69
CA ASP A 86 -8.34 -6.98 -7.51
C ASP A 86 -9.70 -6.29 -7.73
N ALA A 87 -10.44 -6.68 -8.78
CA ALA A 87 -11.78 -6.16 -9.04
C ALA A 87 -12.77 -6.47 -7.90
N TYR A 88 -12.68 -7.67 -7.32
CA TYR A 88 -13.48 -8.04 -6.14
C TYR A 88 -13.14 -7.17 -4.92
N ARG A 89 -11.86 -6.97 -4.64
CA ARG A 89 -11.37 -6.15 -3.52
C ARG A 89 -11.84 -4.70 -3.64
N GLU A 90 -11.73 -4.11 -4.83
CA GLU A 90 -12.16 -2.74 -5.07
C GLU A 90 -13.68 -2.55 -4.87
N ARG A 91 -14.49 -3.52 -5.33
CA ARG A 91 -15.94 -3.49 -5.11
C ARG A 91 -16.27 -3.48 -3.61
N LYS A 92 -15.64 -4.35 -2.83
CA LYS A 92 -15.84 -4.41 -1.37
C LYS A 92 -15.38 -3.13 -0.67
N ALA A 93 -14.26 -2.55 -1.08
CA ALA A 93 -13.80 -1.27 -0.55
C ALA A 93 -14.78 -0.11 -0.88
N ARG A 94 -15.42 -0.14 -2.06
CA ARG A 94 -16.44 0.84 -2.44
C ARG A 94 -17.72 0.68 -1.62
N GLU A 95 -18.20 -0.55 -1.46
CA GLU A 95 -19.36 -0.87 -0.62
C GLU A 95 -19.15 -0.41 0.84
N ALA A 96 -17.99 -0.73 1.42
CA ALA A 96 -17.66 -0.33 2.80
C ALA A 96 -17.59 1.20 2.98
N ARG A 97 -17.04 1.92 2.00
CA ARG A 97 -17.03 3.40 2.00
C ARG A 97 -18.45 3.97 1.93
N ALA A 98 -19.30 3.43 1.05
CA ALA A 98 -20.68 3.86 0.93
C ALA A 98 -21.48 3.64 2.22
N LEU A 99 -21.30 2.47 2.86
CA LEU A 99 -21.94 2.16 4.14
C LEU A 99 -21.46 3.10 5.26
N SER A 100 -20.16 3.40 5.30
CA SER A 100 -19.60 4.34 6.28
C SER A 100 -20.12 5.76 6.08
N LEU A 101 -20.31 6.20 4.84
CA LEU A 101 -20.91 7.51 4.52
C LEU A 101 -22.38 7.56 4.94
N SER A 102 -23.17 6.51 4.67
CA SER A 102 -24.59 6.47 5.04
C SER A 102 -24.82 6.44 6.55
N GLY A 103 -23.88 5.88 7.32
CA GLY A 103 -23.96 5.84 8.79
C GLY A 103 -23.57 7.16 9.49
N ARG A 104 -23.02 8.13 8.75
CA ARG A 104 -22.53 9.42 9.29
C ARG A 104 -23.55 10.55 9.17
N ASP A 105 -24.77 10.27 8.72
CA ASP A 105 -25.82 11.27 8.58
C ASP A 105 -26.46 11.56 9.95
N ILE A 106 -25.65 12.15 10.83
CA ILE A 106 -26.09 12.84 12.03
C ILE A 106 -26.82 14.08 11.49
N GLY A 107 -28.09 14.26 11.83
CA GLY A 107 -28.94 15.33 11.30
C GLY A 107 -28.30 16.73 11.34
N PRO A 108 -28.93 17.73 10.69
CA PRO A 108 -28.32 19.04 10.50
C PRO A 108 -27.80 19.62 11.82
N LEU A 109 -26.55 20.09 11.80
CA LEU A 109 -25.95 20.74 12.96
C LEU A 109 -26.82 21.93 13.40
N PRO A 110 -27.06 22.12 14.71
CA PRO A 110 -27.81 23.26 15.19
C PRO A 110 -27.08 24.56 14.83
N GLU A 111 -27.84 25.63 14.65
CA GLU A 111 -27.29 26.95 14.35
C GLU A 111 -26.41 27.46 15.51
N VAL A 112 -25.37 28.21 15.15
CA VAL A 112 -24.47 28.82 16.13
C VAL A 112 -25.20 30.01 16.78
N VAL A 113 -25.57 29.85 18.05
CA VAL A 113 -26.28 30.89 18.83
C VAL A 113 -25.48 32.19 18.97
N ASP A 114 -24.16 32.09 19.13
CA ASP A 114 -23.27 33.24 19.37
C ASP A 114 -21.99 33.05 18.56
N ALA A 115 -21.95 33.68 17.39
CA ALA A 115 -20.86 33.57 16.43
C ALA A 115 -19.60 34.31 16.89
N GLU A 116 -19.77 35.43 17.61
CA GLU A 116 -18.64 36.22 18.13
C GLU A 116 -17.88 35.43 19.19
N ARG A 117 -18.60 34.83 20.14
CA ARG A 117 -18.01 33.93 21.14
C ARG A 117 -17.29 32.74 20.50
N LYS A 118 -17.89 32.14 19.47
CA LYS A 118 -17.27 31.03 18.74
C LYS A 118 -15.96 31.49 18.07
N ALA A 119 -15.97 32.66 17.44
CA ALA A 119 -14.77 33.21 16.80
C ALA A 119 -13.67 33.56 17.81
N SER A 120 -14.01 34.20 18.94
CA SER A 120 -13.01 34.59 19.95
C SER A 120 -12.32 33.40 20.61
N CYS A 121 -13.05 32.30 20.81
CA CYS A 121 -12.50 31.07 21.40
C CYS A 121 -11.81 30.15 20.37
N ALA A 122 -11.83 30.49 19.08
CA ALA A 122 -11.30 29.60 18.04
C ALA A 122 -9.78 29.40 18.14
N ARG A 123 -9.04 30.41 18.61
CA ARG A 123 -7.56 30.36 18.73
C ARG A 123 -7.06 30.73 20.13
N ASP A 124 -7.97 30.78 21.10
CA ASP A 124 -7.68 31.06 22.51
C ASP A 124 -8.29 29.94 23.36
N PHE A 125 -7.44 29.01 23.80
CA PHE A 125 -7.85 27.86 24.58
C PHE A 125 -8.31 28.26 25.98
N ARG A 126 -7.70 29.30 26.55
CA ARG A 126 -8.10 29.80 27.87
C ARG A 126 -9.51 30.38 27.82
N ALA A 127 -9.80 31.22 26.84
CA ALA A 127 -11.13 31.79 26.63
C ALA A 127 -12.16 30.68 26.39
N PHE A 128 -11.80 29.64 25.63
CA PHE A 128 -12.65 28.47 25.43
C PHE A 128 -13.00 27.78 26.77
N CYS A 129 -12.00 27.50 27.61
CA CYS A 129 -12.20 26.91 28.94
C CYS A 129 -13.11 27.77 29.83
N GLU A 130 -12.82 29.06 29.94
CA GLU A 130 -13.58 29.99 30.80
C GLU A 130 -15.03 30.16 30.33
N ARG A 131 -15.27 30.15 29.01
CA ARG A 131 -16.57 30.47 28.43
C ARG A 131 -17.49 29.27 28.25
N TYR A 132 -16.94 28.11 27.90
CA TYR A 132 -17.73 26.89 27.66
C TYR A 132 -17.73 25.93 28.85
N PHE A 133 -16.73 26.00 29.73
CA PHE A 133 -16.60 25.13 30.90
C PHE A 133 -16.42 25.91 32.22
N PRO A 134 -17.27 26.93 32.50
CA PRO A 134 -17.11 27.79 33.68
C PRO A 134 -17.23 27.03 35.00
N ALA A 135 -17.98 25.92 35.04
CA ALA A 135 -18.09 25.08 36.24
C ALA A 135 -16.79 24.32 36.53
N THR A 136 -16.07 23.88 35.49
CA THR A 136 -14.79 23.18 35.63
C THR A 136 -13.66 24.17 35.92
N PHE A 137 -13.60 25.28 35.19
CA PHE A 137 -12.55 26.30 35.29
C PHE A 137 -13.04 27.55 36.03
N HIS A 138 -13.57 27.36 37.24
CA HIS A 138 -14.08 28.44 38.08
C HIS A 138 -13.00 29.12 38.95
N LEU A 139 -11.86 28.46 39.16
CA LEU A 139 -10.75 29.00 39.94
C LEU A 139 -9.81 29.85 39.07
N ALA A 140 -9.14 30.82 39.70
CA ALA A 140 -8.15 31.65 39.01
C ALA A 140 -6.95 30.82 38.53
N TRP A 141 -6.42 31.19 37.37
CA TRP A 141 -5.25 30.53 36.78
C TRP A 141 -3.97 30.90 37.52
N SER A 142 -3.14 29.89 37.78
CA SER A 142 -1.78 30.08 38.28
C SER A 142 -0.82 30.37 37.12
N PRO A 143 0.36 30.97 37.38
CA PRO A 143 1.39 31.13 36.37
C PRO A 143 1.79 29.81 35.69
N ASP A 144 1.75 28.70 36.43
CA ASP A 144 2.06 27.37 35.88
C ASP A 144 0.96 26.89 34.94
N HIS A 145 -0.32 27.12 35.25
CA HIS A 145 -1.42 26.82 34.34
C HIS A 145 -1.29 27.63 33.04
N LEU A 146 -0.95 28.91 33.12
CA LEU A 146 -0.76 29.75 31.93
C LEU A 146 0.36 29.21 31.02
N ARG A 147 1.46 28.70 31.59
CA ARG A 147 2.51 28.04 30.80
C ARG A 147 2.04 26.75 30.14
N VAL A 148 1.22 25.96 30.82
CA VAL A 148 0.64 24.71 30.28
C VAL A 148 -0.33 25.03 29.15
N ILE A 149 -1.22 26.01 29.35
CA ILE A 149 -2.16 26.50 28.34
C ILE A 149 -1.43 26.92 27.07
N ALA A 150 -0.38 27.75 27.20
CA ALA A 150 0.39 28.20 26.04
C ALA A 150 1.01 27.02 25.24
N LYS A 151 1.48 25.98 25.93
CA LYS A 151 2.01 24.76 25.28
C LYS A 151 0.91 23.95 24.60
N ILE A 152 -0.25 23.84 25.23
CA ILE A 152 -1.43 23.18 24.64
C ILE A 152 -1.85 23.93 23.37
N GLU A 153 -1.99 25.25 23.43
CA GLU A 153 -2.35 26.08 22.28
C GLU A 153 -1.38 25.90 21.12
N GLN A 154 -0.08 25.98 21.40
CA GLN A 154 0.95 25.75 20.40
C GLN A 154 0.81 24.36 19.76
N ALA A 155 0.63 23.30 20.57
CA ALA A 155 0.51 21.95 20.05
C ALA A 155 -0.76 21.69 19.24
N VAL A 156 -1.89 22.27 19.67
CA VAL A 156 -3.17 22.11 18.98
C VAL A 156 -3.22 22.93 17.69
N LEU A 157 -2.69 24.15 17.68
CA LEU A 157 -2.74 25.03 16.50
C LEU A 157 -1.62 24.72 15.50
N GLU A 158 -0.38 24.68 15.97
CA GLU A 158 0.82 24.62 15.12
C GLU A 158 1.45 23.23 15.10
N GLY A 159 1.37 22.53 16.23
CA GLY A 159 1.90 21.18 16.41
C GLY A 159 3.06 21.17 17.37
N GLY A 160 3.75 20.04 17.44
CA GLY A 160 4.94 19.88 18.26
C GLY A 160 4.74 18.92 19.43
N LEU A 161 5.86 18.62 20.07
CA LEU A 161 5.96 17.66 21.17
C LEU A 161 6.48 18.38 22.40
N PHE A 162 5.80 18.20 23.53
CA PHE A 162 6.20 18.77 24.79
C PHE A 162 5.99 17.77 25.93
N ALA A 163 6.91 17.80 26.89
CA ALA A 163 6.75 17.11 28.16
C ALA A 163 6.56 18.15 29.26
N MET A 164 5.57 17.93 30.13
CA MET A 164 5.25 18.83 31.24
C MET A 164 4.92 18.03 32.48
N ALA A 165 5.58 18.38 33.59
CA ALA A 165 5.24 17.86 34.91
C ALA A 165 4.24 18.82 35.57
N MET A 166 3.06 18.31 35.90
CA MET A 166 2.06 19.05 36.68
C MET A 166 1.89 18.42 38.06
N PRO A 167 1.73 19.21 39.13
CA PRO A 167 1.38 18.69 40.45
C PRO A 167 0.12 17.83 40.42
N ARG A 168 -0.01 16.90 41.38
CA ARG A 168 -1.30 16.20 41.58
C ARG A 168 -2.39 17.23 41.92
N SER A 169 -3.65 16.88 41.61
CA SER A 169 -4.84 17.72 41.82
C SER A 169 -4.83 19.12 41.19
N SER A 170 -4.00 19.36 40.16
CA SER A 170 -3.93 20.63 39.41
C SER A 170 -4.92 20.74 38.24
N GLY A 171 -5.79 19.74 38.04
CA GLY A 171 -6.74 19.72 36.91
C GLY A 171 -6.13 19.31 35.57
N LYS A 172 -4.96 18.65 35.57
CA LYS A 172 -4.28 18.18 34.34
C LYS A 172 -5.19 17.37 33.40
N THR A 173 -6.02 16.49 33.96
CA THR A 173 -6.93 15.64 33.20
C THR A 173 -7.98 16.49 32.49
N SER A 174 -8.64 17.37 33.24
CA SER A 174 -9.64 18.30 32.67
C SER A 174 -9.05 19.21 31.60
N LEU A 175 -7.81 19.68 31.77
CA LEU A 175 -7.10 20.45 30.73
C LEU A 175 -6.89 19.61 29.47
N CYS A 176 -6.41 18.37 29.59
CA CYS A 176 -6.18 17.50 28.44
C CYS A 176 -7.48 17.13 27.71
N GLU A 177 -8.52 16.72 28.44
CA GLU A 177 -9.84 16.41 27.87
C GLU A 177 -10.42 17.62 27.14
N THR A 178 -10.41 18.79 27.78
CA THR A 178 -10.94 20.03 27.19
C THR A 178 -10.10 20.47 25.98
N ALA A 179 -8.78 20.26 25.99
CA ALA A 179 -7.92 20.52 24.85
C ALA A 179 -8.24 19.61 23.66
N CYS A 180 -8.50 18.32 23.91
CA CYS A 180 -8.94 17.39 22.88
C CYS A 180 -10.29 17.82 22.29
N LEU A 181 -11.26 18.21 23.12
CA LEU A 181 -12.55 18.74 22.67
C LEU A 181 -12.37 20.01 21.84
N TRP A 182 -11.54 20.95 22.30
CA TRP A 182 -11.26 22.19 21.57
C TRP A 182 -10.65 21.92 20.20
N ALA A 183 -9.67 21.01 20.12
CA ALA A 183 -9.03 20.62 18.87
C ALA A 183 -10.02 20.01 17.88
N LEU A 184 -10.94 19.16 18.35
CA LEU A 184 -11.96 18.49 17.53
C LEU A 184 -13.06 19.46 17.08
N LEU A 185 -13.63 20.24 18.01
CA LEU A 185 -14.78 21.10 17.75
C LEU A 185 -14.46 22.27 16.79
N TYR A 186 -13.23 22.77 16.82
CA TYR A 186 -12.76 23.79 15.88
C TYR A 186 -12.02 23.22 14.66
N GLY A 187 -11.81 21.89 14.62
CA GLY A 187 -11.14 21.23 13.50
C GLY A 187 -9.66 21.57 13.35
N HIS A 188 -8.97 21.89 14.46
CA HIS A 188 -7.53 22.18 14.45
C HIS A 188 -6.67 20.94 14.17
N ARG A 189 -7.22 19.75 14.45
CA ARG A 189 -6.59 18.46 14.20
C ARG A 189 -7.62 17.48 13.66
N GLU A 190 -7.24 16.73 12.62
CA GLU A 190 -8.09 15.70 12.01
C GLU A 190 -8.27 14.49 12.93
N PHE A 191 -7.23 14.15 13.69
CA PHE A 191 -7.20 13.02 14.61
C PHE A 191 -6.62 13.45 15.95
N VAL A 192 -7.32 13.09 17.03
CA VAL A 192 -6.91 13.38 18.40
C VAL A 192 -7.05 12.09 19.20
N THR A 193 -5.99 11.72 19.91
CA THR A 193 -5.96 10.55 20.80
C THR A 193 -5.51 11.00 22.18
N LEU A 194 -6.35 10.77 23.19
CA LEU A 194 -5.99 10.93 24.59
C LEU A 194 -5.61 9.56 25.16
N ILE A 195 -4.48 9.48 25.86
CA ILE A 195 -3.95 8.22 26.39
C ILE A 195 -3.85 8.32 27.92
N GLY A 196 -4.52 7.41 28.62
CA GLY A 196 -4.45 7.24 30.07
C GLY A 196 -3.28 6.35 30.52
N SER A 197 -2.97 6.38 31.80
CA SER A 197 -1.89 5.55 32.39
C SER A 197 -2.27 4.08 32.55
N ASP A 198 -3.56 3.79 32.69
CA ASP A 198 -4.14 2.45 32.88
C ASP A 198 -5.51 2.36 32.19
N GLU A 199 -6.02 1.14 32.05
CA GLU A 199 -7.26 0.84 31.33
C GLU A 199 -8.47 1.56 31.94
N ASP A 200 -8.58 1.57 33.27
CA ASP A 200 -9.68 2.22 33.99
C ASP A 200 -9.66 3.75 33.78
N HIS A 201 -8.48 4.37 33.87
CA HIS A 201 -8.33 5.79 33.57
C HIS A 201 -8.64 6.11 32.11
N ALA A 202 -8.21 5.27 31.17
CA ALA A 202 -8.48 5.49 29.75
C ALA A 202 -9.97 5.32 29.40
N ALA A 203 -10.70 4.46 30.09
CA ALA A 203 -12.13 4.26 29.88
C ALA A 203 -13.01 5.37 30.48
N GLN A 204 -12.52 6.08 31.50
CA GLN A 204 -13.24 7.14 32.18
C GLN A 204 -13.06 8.54 31.56
N MET A 205 -12.05 8.71 30.69
CA MET A 205 -11.72 9.96 29.97
C MET A 205 -12.27 9.93 28.54
#